data_AF-A0A7J4Q6S8-F1
#
_entry.id   AF-A0A7J4Q6S8-F1
#
_cell.length_a   1.000
_cell.length_b   1.000
_cell.length_c   1.000
_cell.angle_alpha   90.00
_cell.angle_beta   90.00
_cell.angle_gamma   90.00
#
_symmetry.space_group_name_H-M   'P 1'
#
loop_
_entity.id
_entity.type
_entity.pdbx_description
1 polymer ?
#
loop_
_entity_poly.entity_id
_entity_poly.type
_entity_poly.pdbx_seq_one_letter_code
_entity_poly.pdbx_strand_id
1 'polypeptide(L)'
;MPTQFILDRKQQEAEQTIQDILDLTKKRPYPTKETIHLARFVDACFYVIEDLKSKDEQTKQEEKQKKEVKEAEKQRKILEEQRKKELEALAPSPEANELPLLEVPELPSINDFHLEEAPSPGVAKREYVLQLYQNPVGILVEKEQDGSYQYNAIEPYIEKRIIEKAKEMYGKEFERDNSLFDNQTFIKRVTEKVTNKLGLPFSELLPQKIQYYLERDILGAGSFDPLLYDERIKTILCEGPDRAIKVDYTDFGSMNTNVTISNEDLNRFLKRLAIAAGKTINEQNPILEIDFQGLHFEGIMGIGGGNSRVTIRRLE
;
A
#
# COMPACT_ATOMS: atom_id res chain seq x y z
N MET A 1 -13.10 21.86 -47.15
CA MET A 1 -12.81 20.41 -47.29
C MET A 1 -12.06 20.02 -46.02
N PRO A 2 -12.61 19.19 -45.13
CA PRO A 2 -11.86 18.74 -43.95
C PRO A 2 -10.66 17.92 -44.42
N THR A 3 -9.47 18.28 -43.96
CA THR A 3 -8.20 17.63 -44.28
C THR A 3 -8.24 16.20 -43.73
N GLN A 4 -8.24 15.20 -44.61
CA GLN A 4 -8.19 13.79 -44.22
C GLN A 4 -6.73 13.32 -44.16
N PHE A 5 -6.28 12.88 -43.00
CA PHE A 5 -4.91 12.39 -42.81
C PHE A 5 -4.82 10.91 -43.21
N ILE A 6 -3.68 10.52 -43.79
CA ILE A 6 -3.43 9.15 -44.27
C ILE A 6 -3.50 8.13 -43.11
N LEU A 7 -3.17 8.55 -41.89
CA LEU A 7 -3.29 7.72 -40.69
C LEU A 7 -4.75 7.41 -40.33
N ASP A 8 -5.66 8.38 -40.48
CA ASP A 8 -7.08 8.19 -40.18
C ASP A 8 -7.70 7.11 -41.07
N ARG A 9 -7.30 7.07 -42.34
CA ARG A 9 -7.74 6.04 -43.29
C ARG A 9 -7.27 4.64 -42.89
N LYS A 10 -6.00 4.49 -42.48
CA LYS A 10 -5.47 3.20 -42.02
C LYS A 10 -6.15 2.74 -40.73
N GLN A 11 -6.47 3.67 -39.85
CA GLN A 11 -7.16 3.38 -38.60
C GLN A 11 -8.61 2.94 -38.85
N GLN A 12 -9.32 3.62 -39.76
CA GLN A 12 -10.67 3.22 -40.19
C GLN A 12 -10.66 1.85 -40.88
N GLU A 13 -9.70 1.57 -41.77
CA GLU A 13 -9.54 0.27 -42.41
C GLU A 13 -9.27 -0.84 -41.38
N ALA A 14 -8.46 -0.57 -40.36
CA ALA A 14 -8.18 -1.51 -39.27
C ALA A 14 -9.41 -1.76 -38.37
N GLU A 15 -10.14 -0.71 -37.99
CA GLU A 15 -11.38 -0.81 -37.22
C GLU A 15 -12.45 -1.61 -37.98
N GLN A 16 -12.57 -1.39 -39.28
CA GLN A 16 -13.51 -2.11 -40.14
C GLN A 16 -13.13 -3.59 -40.27
N THR A 17 -11.84 -3.90 -40.40
CA THR A 17 -11.34 -5.28 -40.41
C THR A 17 -11.63 -6.01 -39.10
N ILE A 18 -11.45 -5.33 -37.96
CA ILE A 18 -11.76 -5.89 -36.64
C ILE A 18 -13.26 -6.18 -36.51
N GLN A 19 -14.10 -5.26 -36.99
CA GLN A 19 -15.55 -5.42 -36.95
C GLN A 19 -16.00 -6.61 -37.81
N ASP A 20 -15.42 -6.78 -38.99
CA ASP A 20 -15.70 -7.92 -39.87
C ASP A 20 -15.31 -9.26 -39.21
N ILE A 21 -14.20 -9.30 -38.48
CA ILE A 21 -13.78 -10.48 -37.71
C ILE A 21 -14.78 -10.80 -36.59
N LEU A 22 -15.25 -9.78 -35.85
CA LEU A 22 -16.26 -9.96 -34.79
C LEU A 22 -17.64 -10.35 -35.32
N ASP A 23 -17.99 -9.94 -36.53
CA ASP A 23 -19.24 -10.37 -37.15
C ASP A 23 -19.15 -11.81 -37.67
N LEU A 24 -17.96 -12.27 -38.05
CA LEU A 24 -17.70 -13.68 -38.35
C LEU A 24 -17.82 -14.55 -37.09
N THR A 25 -17.41 -14.08 -35.91
CA THR A 25 -17.54 -14.83 -34.65
C THR A 25 -18.99 -14.95 -34.14
N LYS A 26 -19.91 -14.12 -34.66
CA LYS A 26 -21.34 -14.16 -34.30
C LYS A 26 -22.20 -15.05 -35.21
N LYS A 27 -21.71 -15.42 -36.40
CA LYS A 27 -22.46 -16.24 -37.36
C LYS A 27 -22.45 -17.72 -36.95
N ARG A 28 -23.63 -18.29 -36.68
CA ARG A 28 -23.82 -19.73 -36.46
C ARG A 28 -24.36 -20.41 -37.72
N PRO A 29 -24.07 -21.70 -37.98
CA PRO A 29 -23.32 -22.65 -37.16
C PRO A 29 -21.87 -22.87 -37.62
N TYR A 30 -20.98 -23.15 -36.66
CA TYR A 30 -19.59 -23.53 -36.93
C TYR A 30 -19.47 -25.01 -37.30
N PRO A 31 -18.59 -25.36 -38.26
CA PRO A 31 -18.50 -26.72 -38.77
C PRO A 31 -17.78 -27.69 -37.82
N THR A 32 -16.89 -27.22 -36.93
CA THR A 32 -16.05 -28.09 -36.06
C THR A 32 -15.99 -27.60 -34.61
N LYS A 33 -15.65 -28.49 -33.67
CA LYS A 33 -15.42 -28.10 -32.25
C LYS A 33 -14.28 -27.09 -32.11
N GLU A 34 -13.22 -27.25 -32.89
CA GLU A 34 -12.06 -26.34 -32.90
C GLU A 34 -12.45 -24.92 -33.33
N THR A 35 -13.31 -24.79 -34.34
CA THR A 35 -13.81 -23.47 -34.78
C THR A 35 -14.73 -22.82 -33.74
N ILE A 36 -15.48 -23.60 -32.96
CA ILE A 36 -16.26 -23.09 -31.82
C ILE A 36 -15.34 -22.56 -30.71
N HIS A 37 -14.27 -23.29 -30.37
CA HIS A 37 -13.32 -22.86 -29.35
C HIS A 37 -12.56 -21.60 -29.78
N LEU A 38 -12.16 -21.52 -31.05
CA LEU A 38 -11.49 -20.36 -31.62
C LEU A 38 -12.39 -19.11 -31.61
N ALA A 39 -13.65 -19.23 -32.05
CA ALA A 39 -14.59 -18.12 -32.03
C ALA A 39 -14.81 -17.58 -30.60
N ARG A 40 -14.95 -18.48 -29.60
CA ARG A 40 -15.09 -18.10 -28.19
C ARG A 40 -13.84 -17.42 -27.62
N PHE A 41 -12.66 -17.85 -28.04
CA PHE A 41 -11.40 -17.26 -27.63
C PHE A 41 -11.24 -15.84 -28.18
N VAL A 42 -11.53 -15.65 -29.47
CA VAL A 42 -11.47 -14.34 -30.13
C VAL A 42 -12.47 -13.35 -29.50
N ASP A 43 -13.72 -13.77 -29.26
CA ASP A 43 -14.71 -12.94 -28.57
C ASP A 43 -14.25 -12.50 -27.17
N ALA A 44 -13.62 -13.41 -26.41
CA ALA A 44 -13.11 -13.10 -25.08
C ALA A 44 -11.96 -12.07 -25.12
N CYS A 45 -11.04 -12.19 -26.08
CA CYS A 45 -9.93 -11.25 -26.23
C CYS A 45 -10.42 -9.83 -26.54
N PHE A 46 -11.42 -9.67 -27.41
CA PHE A 46 -11.94 -8.35 -27.77
C PHE A 46 -12.83 -7.75 -26.67
N TYR A 47 -13.60 -8.56 -25.95
CA TYR A 47 -14.39 -8.10 -24.80
C TYR A 47 -13.53 -7.51 -23.68
N VAL A 48 -12.39 -8.14 -23.39
CA VAL A 48 -11.44 -7.64 -22.38
C VAL A 48 -10.85 -6.29 -22.79
N ILE A 49 -10.61 -6.06 -24.08
CA ILE A 49 -10.07 -4.78 -24.58
C ILE A 49 -11.10 -3.64 -24.43
N GLU A 50 -12.39 -3.90 -24.69
CA GLU A 50 -13.46 -2.91 -24.47
C GLU A 50 -13.67 -2.61 -22.98
N ASP A 51 -13.59 -3.62 -22.11
CA ASP A 51 -13.68 -3.44 -20.66
C ASP A 51 -12.50 -2.61 -20.11
N LEU A 52 -11.29 -2.82 -20.63
CA LEU A 52 -10.10 -2.02 -20.27
C LEU A 52 -10.24 -0.56 -20.73
N LYS A 53 -10.75 -0.31 -21.94
CA LYS A 53 -10.99 1.06 -22.44
C LYS A 53 -12.05 1.79 -21.63
N SER A 54 -13.13 1.13 -21.24
CA SER A 54 -14.19 1.74 -20.43
C SER A 54 -13.73 2.07 -19.01
N LYS A 55 -12.86 1.23 -18.41
CA LYS A 55 -12.21 1.51 -17.12
C LYS A 55 -11.24 2.70 -17.20
N ASP A 56 -10.48 2.83 -18.28
CA ASP A 56 -9.61 4.00 -18.50
C ASP A 56 -10.39 5.32 -18.63
N GLU A 57 -11.57 5.29 -19.27
CA GLU A 57 -12.44 6.48 -19.38
C GLU A 57 -13.08 6.85 -18.04
N GLN A 58 -13.52 5.87 -17.24
CA GLN A 58 -14.04 6.10 -15.89
C GLN A 58 -12.96 6.71 -14.97
N THR A 59 -11.74 6.18 -15.04
CA THR A 59 -10.61 6.69 -14.24
C THR A 59 -10.29 8.15 -14.60
N LYS A 60 -10.33 8.50 -15.89
CA LYS A 60 -10.14 9.89 -16.35
C LYS A 60 -11.26 10.84 -15.89
N GLN A 61 -12.51 10.38 -15.81
CA GLN A 61 -13.63 11.18 -15.33
C GLN A 61 -13.55 11.41 -13.81
N GLU A 62 -13.16 10.40 -13.04
CA GLU A 62 -12.96 10.52 -11.59
C GLU A 62 -11.81 11.47 -11.23
N GLU A 63 -10.71 11.45 -11.99
CA GLU A 63 -9.61 12.40 -11.82
C GLU A 63 -10.03 13.84 -12.12
N LYS A 64 -10.89 14.04 -13.13
CA LYS A 64 -11.42 15.36 -13.48
C LYS A 64 -12.33 15.91 -12.38
N GLN A 65 -13.23 15.08 -11.83
CA GLN A 65 -14.07 15.47 -10.69
C GLN A 65 -13.24 15.78 -9.43
N LYS A 66 -12.19 14.99 -9.14
CA LYS A 66 -11.30 15.27 -8.01
C LYS A 66 -10.57 16.61 -8.15
N LYS A 67 -10.18 16.99 -9.36
CA LYS A 67 -9.55 18.30 -9.63
C LYS A 67 -10.55 19.44 -9.42
N GLU A 68 -11.77 19.31 -9.92
CA GLU A 68 -12.83 20.32 -9.77
C GLU A 68 -13.23 20.52 -8.29
N VAL A 69 -13.31 19.44 -7.50
CA VAL A 69 -13.60 19.51 -6.04
C VAL A 69 -12.45 20.20 -5.29
N LYS A 70 -11.19 19.87 -5.58
CA LYS A 70 -10.03 20.54 -4.96
C LYS A 70 -9.98 22.03 -5.28
N GLU A 71 -10.34 22.42 -6.50
CA GLU A 71 -10.37 23.82 -6.92
C GLU A 71 -11.48 24.61 -6.21
N ALA A 72 -12.66 24.02 -6.05
CA ALA A 72 -13.76 24.61 -5.29
C ALA A 72 -13.44 24.78 -3.79
N GLU A 73 -12.75 23.82 -3.18
CA GLU A 73 -12.30 23.94 -1.78
C GLU A 73 -11.26 25.05 -1.60
N LYS A 74 -10.35 25.21 -2.56
CA LYS A 74 -9.36 26.29 -2.55
C LYS A 74 -10.04 27.66 -2.63
N GLN A 75 -11.05 27.80 -3.48
CA GLN A 75 -11.84 29.04 -3.59
C GLN A 75 -12.64 29.33 -2.31
N ARG A 76 -13.21 28.32 -1.65
CA ARG A 76 -13.89 28.50 -0.34
C ARG A 76 -12.94 28.99 0.74
N LYS A 77 -11.72 28.45 0.82
CA LYS A 77 -10.72 28.89 1.81
C LYS A 77 -10.31 30.35 1.60
N ILE A 78 -10.12 30.76 0.34
CA ILE A 78 -9.80 32.16 0.00
C ILE A 78 -10.94 33.09 0.41
N LEU A 79 -12.19 32.70 0.15
CA LEU A 79 -13.37 33.50 0.53
C LEU A 79 -13.55 33.60 2.05
N GLU A 80 -13.30 32.51 2.79
CA GLU A 80 -13.32 32.53 4.26
C GLU A 80 -12.25 33.44 4.85
N GLU A 81 -11.04 33.44 4.27
CA GLU A 81 -9.96 34.30 4.72
C GLU A 81 -10.24 35.78 4.42
N GLN A 82 -10.83 36.09 3.26
CA GLN A 82 -11.30 37.44 2.93
C GLN A 82 -12.39 37.92 3.90
N ARG A 83 -13.37 37.07 4.19
CA ARG A 83 -14.44 37.38 5.16
C ARG A 83 -13.90 37.59 6.57
N LYS A 84 -12.87 36.84 6.97
CA LYS A 84 -12.20 36.99 8.26
C LYS A 84 -11.48 38.34 8.36
N LYS A 85 -10.77 38.75 7.31
CA LYS A 85 -10.11 40.07 7.23
C LYS A 85 -11.10 41.24 7.26
N GLU A 86 -12.26 41.10 6.61
CA GLU A 86 -13.32 42.11 6.65
C GLU A 86 -13.94 42.26 8.06
N LEU A 87 -14.16 41.15 8.77
CA LEU A 87 -14.67 41.15 10.15
C LEU A 87 -13.66 41.74 11.15
N GLU A 88 -12.37 41.50 10.93
CA GLU A 88 -11.27 42.00 11.77
C GLU A 88 -11.05 43.51 11.58
N ALA A 89 -11.24 44.03 10.36
CA ALA A 89 -11.21 45.46 10.06
C ALA A 89 -12.37 46.27 10.68
N LEU A 90 -13.45 45.59 11.11
CA LEU A 90 -14.62 46.20 11.75
C LEU A 90 -14.57 46.18 13.29
N ALA A 91 -13.54 45.57 13.89
CA ALA A 91 -13.42 45.46 15.34
C ALA A 91 -12.85 46.76 15.95
N PRO A 92 -13.50 47.36 16.96
CA PRO A 92 -12.96 48.56 17.62
C PRO A 92 -11.71 48.23 18.43
N SER A 93 -10.70 49.11 18.36
CA SER A 93 -9.44 49.01 19.10
C SER A 93 -9.68 49.10 20.62
N PRO A 94 -9.16 48.15 21.42
CA PRO A 94 -9.17 48.27 22.88
C PRO A 94 -7.94 49.04 23.39
N GLU A 95 -8.17 49.91 24.35
CA GLU A 95 -7.17 50.67 25.11
C GLU A 95 -6.28 49.72 25.94
N ALA A 96 -4.97 49.94 25.87
CA ALA A 96 -3.95 49.10 26.47
C ALA A 96 -3.80 49.36 27.98
N ASN A 97 -3.85 48.29 28.77
CA ASN A 97 -3.22 48.22 30.08
C ASN A 97 -2.22 47.06 30.07
N GLU A 98 -0.94 47.35 30.26
CA GLU A 98 0.16 46.38 30.27
C GLU A 98 0.15 45.55 31.57
N LEU A 99 0.23 44.23 31.43
CA LEU A 99 0.50 43.29 32.52
C LEU A 99 1.92 42.69 32.34
N PRO A 100 2.64 42.39 33.43
CA PRO A 100 4.05 42.03 33.37
C PRO A 100 4.28 40.60 32.89
N LEU A 101 5.34 40.42 32.08
CA LEU A 101 5.78 39.16 31.48
C LEU A 101 6.27 38.15 32.53
N LEU A 102 5.78 36.92 32.44
CA LEU A 102 6.31 35.75 33.15
C LEU A 102 7.35 35.06 32.26
N GLU A 103 8.54 34.78 32.82
CA GLU A 103 9.58 33.99 32.16
C GLU A 103 9.15 32.52 32.03
N VAL A 104 9.15 32.01 30.80
CA VAL A 104 8.89 30.61 30.46
C VAL A 104 10.23 29.87 30.43
N PRO A 105 10.39 28.72 31.11
CA PRO A 105 11.63 27.95 31.04
C PRO A 105 11.81 27.31 29.66
N GLU A 106 13.03 27.41 29.10
CA GLU A 106 13.42 26.77 27.84
C GLU A 106 13.44 25.24 27.98
N LEU A 107 12.70 24.55 27.10
CA LEU A 107 12.81 23.10 26.92
C LEU A 107 14.08 22.77 26.11
N PRO A 108 14.79 21.68 26.44
CA PRO A 108 15.97 21.27 25.69
C PRO A 108 15.61 20.85 24.26
N SER A 109 16.34 21.41 23.29
CA SER A 109 16.30 21.01 21.89
C SER A 109 16.95 19.63 21.72
N ILE A 110 16.18 18.68 21.18
CA ILE A 110 16.73 17.42 20.68
C ILE A 110 17.13 17.68 19.22
N ASN A 111 18.40 18.04 19.01
CA ASN A 111 19.12 17.64 17.80
C ASN A 111 19.73 16.27 18.17
N ASP A 112 19.54 15.20 17.41
CA ASP A 112 20.05 15.05 16.05
C ASP A 112 19.09 14.27 15.15
N PHE A 113 18.49 14.94 14.18
CA PHE A 113 18.16 14.36 12.88
C PHE A 113 19.00 15.11 11.86
N HIS A 114 20.14 14.54 11.49
CA HIS A 114 20.92 15.02 10.36
C HIS A 114 20.14 14.71 9.07
N LEU A 115 19.40 15.69 8.57
CA LEU A 115 18.96 15.74 7.18
C LEU A 115 20.16 16.17 6.32
N GLU A 116 20.92 15.20 5.81
CA GLU A 116 21.93 15.48 4.79
C GLU A 116 21.28 15.80 3.43
N GLU A 117 21.89 16.75 2.74
CA GLU A 117 21.42 17.38 1.51
C GLU A 117 21.32 16.40 0.32
N ALA A 118 20.28 16.59 -0.48
CA ALA A 118 19.92 15.75 -1.61
C ALA A 118 21.02 15.71 -2.71
N PRO A 119 21.33 14.53 -3.28
CA PRO A 119 22.09 14.47 -4.51
C PRO A 119 21.22 14.85 -5.74
N SER A 120 21.94 15.44 -6.70
CA SER A 120 21.59 16.08 -7.98
C SER A 120 20.50 15.47 -8.88
N PRO A 121 19.93 16.27 -9.82
CA PRO A 121 18.69 15.95 -10.53
C PRO A 121 18.91 14.96 -11.67
N GLY A 122 18.22 13.82 -11.60
CA GLY A 122 18.20 12.84 -12.67
C GLY A 122 17.27 11.69 -12.36
N VAL A 123 15.96 11.90 -12.55
CA VAL A 123 14.90 10.89 -12.60
C VAL A 123 14.92 9.91 -11.41
N ALA A 124 14.58 10.36 -10.21
CA ALA A 124 14.62 9.47 -9.04
C ALA A 124 13.32 8.65 -8.89
N LYS A 125 12.99 7.89 -9.94
CA LYS A 125 12.07 6.75 -9.83
C LYS A 125 12.94 5.50 -9.71
N ARG A 126 12.82 4.76 -8.62
CA ARG A 126 13.49 3.46 -8.46
C ARG A 126 12.45 2.36 -8.38
N GLU A 127 12.71 1.30 -9.14
CA GLU A 127 11.88 0.12 -9.19
C GLU A 127 12.77 -1.10 -9.02
N TYR A 128 12.43 -1.97 -8.07
CA TYR A 128 13.08 -3.27 -7.90
C TYR A 128 12.11 -4.25 -7.28
N VAL A 129 12.49 -5.52 -7.30
CA VAL A 129 11.67 -6.61 -6.78
C VAL A 129 12.41 -7.28 -5.64
N LEU A 130 11.74 -7.42 -4.51
CA LEU A 130 12.17 -8.26 -3.39
C LEU A 130 11.53 -9.65 -3.54
N GLN A 131 12.24 -10.70 -3.12
CA GLN A 131 11.70 -12.05 -3.08
C GLN A 131 11.33 -12.38 -1.63
N LEU A 132 10.03 -12.36 -1.33
CA LEU A 132 9.50 -12.68 -0.01
C LEU A 132 8.63 -13.93 -0.12
N TYR A 133 8.94 -14.97 0.65
CA TYR A 133 8.16 -16.22 0.67
C TYR A 133 7.92 -16.79 -0.74
N GLN A 134 8.97 -16.82 -1.58
CA GLN A 134 8.91 -17.26 -2.98
C GLN A 134 7.97 -16.44 -3.88
N ASN A 135 7.54 -15.25 -3.44
CA ASN A 135 6.70 -14.34 -4.20
C ASN A 135 7.45 -13.03 -4.48
N PRO A 136 7.31 -12.47 -5.69
CA PRO A 136 7.87 -11.16 -6.01
C PRO A 136 7.02 -10.05 -5.36
N VAL A 137 7.68 -9.19 -4.59
CA VAL A 137 7.11 -7.95 -4.05
C VAL A 137 7.80 -6.78 -4.74
N GLY A 138 7.03 -5.95 -5.45
CA GLY A 138 7.57 -4.78 -6.14
C GLY A 138 7.79 -3.63 -5.17
N ILE A 139 8.93 -2.97 -5.24
CA ILE A 139 9.19 -1.73 -4.51
C ILE A 139 9.34 -0.60 -5.51
N LEU A 140 8.55 0.45 -5.32
CA LEU A 140 8.58 1.68 -6.09
C LEU A 140 8.93 2.84 -5.16
N VAL A 141 10.07 3.48 -5.40
CA VAL A 141 10.41 4.75 -4.76
C VAL A 141 10.22 5.86 -5.78
N GLU A 142 9.31 6.78 -5.49
CA GLU A 142 8.97 7.87 -6.40
C GLU A 142 9.00 9.22 -5.70
N LYS A 143 9.21 10.27 -6.49
CA LYS A 143 9.22 11.65 -6.01
C LYS A 143 7.83 12.24 -6.19
N GLU A 144 7.25 12.72 -5.10
CA GLU A 144 5.98 13.43 -5.11
C GLU A 144 6.10 14.86 -5.67
N GLN A 145 4.96 15.48 -5.97
CA GLN A 145 4.90 16.84 -6.54
C GLN A 145 5.45 17.91 -5.58
N ASP A 146 5.38 17.65 -4.28
CA ASP A 146 5.93 18.53 -3.23
C ASP A 146 7.46 18.39 -3.08
N GLY A 147 8.07 17.45 -3.81
CA GLY A 147 9.49 17.18 -3.79
C GLY A 147 9.93 16.14 -2.76
N SER A 148 9.01 15.63 -1.94
CA SER A 148 9.26 14.52 -1.02
C SER A 148 9.38 13.19 -1.78
N TYR A 149 10.02 12.19 -1.17
CA TYR A 149 10.03 10.83 -1.70
C TYR A 149 9.01 9.96 -0.96
N GLN A 150 8.38 9.04 -1.70
CA GLN A 150 7.46 8.05 -1.16
C GLN A 150 7.96 6.64 -1.47
N TYR A 151 7.90 5.76 -0.48
CA TYR A 151 8.20 4.34 -0.60
C TYR A 151 6.91 3.53 -0.74
N ASN A 152 6.71 2.91 -1.89
CA ASN A 152 5.51 2.14 -2.19
C ASN A 152 5.85 0.65 -2.33
N ALA A 153 5.42 -0.14 -1.34
CA ALA A 153 5.47 -1.60 -1.40
C ALA A 153 4.23 -2.14 -2.13
N ILE A 154 4.45 -2.92 -3.18
CA ILE A 154 3.43 -3.50 -4.05
C ILE A 154 3.42 -5.01 -3.81
N GLU A 155 2.51 -5.46 -2.97
CA GLU A 155 2.26 -6.87 -2.66
C GLU A 155 1.23 -7.50 -3.62
N PRO A 156 1.15 -8.85 -3.69
CA PRO A 156 0.16 -9.53 -4.51
C PRO A 156 -1.29 -9.17 -4.11
N TYR A 157 -2.06 -8.57 -5.02
CA TYR A 157 -3.44 -8.19 -4.71
C TYR A 157 -4.34 -9.40 -4.43
N ILE A 158 -5.01 -9.39 -3.28
CA ILE A 158 -6.05 -10.34 -2.87
C ILE A 158 -7.06 -9.63 -1.96
N GLU A 159 -8.32 -10.06 -1.99
CA GLU A 159 -9.34 -9.50 -1.09
C GLU A 159 -9.06 -9.87 0.37
N LYS A 160 -9.11 -8.86 1.26
CA LYS A 160 -8.86 -9.03 2.70
C LYS A 160 -9.71 -10.14 3.34
N ARG A 161 -10.96 -10.28 2.91
CA ARG A 161 -11.91 -11.30 3.39
C ARG A 161 -11.41 -12.73 3.18
N ILE A 162 -10.69 -12.98 2.07
CA ILE A 162 -10.12 -14.30 1.77
C ILE A 162 -8.99 -14.61 2.75
N ILE A 163 -8.09 -13.65 2.99
CA ILE A 163 -6.98 -13.79 3.93
C ILE A 163 -7.51 -14.02 5.35
N GLU A 164 -8.43 -13.18 5.81
CA GLU A 164 -9.04 -13.27 7.14
C GLU A 164 -9.70 -14.65 7.34
N LYS A 165 -10.41 -15.15 6.32
CA LYS A 165 -11.06 -16.46 6.40
C LYS A 165 -10.06 -17.61 6.41
N ALA A 166 -9.00 -17.52 5.62
CA ALA A 166 -7.93 -18.52 5.61
C ALA A 166 -7.25 -18.61 6.98
N LYS A 167 -6.94 -17.45 7.60
CA LYS A 167 -6.38 -17.38 8.96
C LYS A 167 -7.31 -17.95 10.02
N GLU A 168 -8.60 -17.62 9.96
CA GLU A 168 -9.60 -18.14 10.91
C GLU A 168 -9.69 -19.66 10.86
N MET A 169 -9.67 -20.25 9.66
CA MET A 169 -9.85 -21.69 9.48
C MET A 169 -8.57 -22.50 9.73
N TYR A 170 -7.42 -21.99 9.31
CA TYR A 170 -6.18 -22.76 9.22
C TYR A 170 -5.01 -22.17 10.00
N GLY A 171 -5.10 -20.95 10.54
CA GLY A 171 -3.97 -20.26 11.18
C GLY A 171 -3.33 -21.08 12.29
N LYS A 172 -4.12 -21.72 13.16
CA LYS A 172 -3.61 -22.57 14.26
C LYS A 172 -2.94 -23.86 13.78
N GLU A 173 -3.35 -24.39 12.61
CA GLU A 173 -2.73 -25.58 12.03
C GLU A 173 -1.34 -25.22 11.51
N PHE A 174 -1.23 -24.10 10.79
CA PHE A 174 0.04 -23.56 10.31
C PHE A 174 0.99 -23.14 11.44
N GLU A 175 0.49 -22.53 12.52
CA GLU A 175 1.30 -22.19 13.70
C GLU A 175 1.90 -23.42 14.41
N ARG A 176 1.24 -24.58 14.31
CA ARG A 176 1.72 -25.83 14.92
C ARG A 176 2.71 -26.56 14.05
N ASP A 177 2.50 -26.52 12.73
CA ASP A 177 3.32 -27.22 11.76
C ASP A 177 3.62 -26.31 10.56
N ASN A 178 4.78 -25.67 10.61
CA ASN A 178 5.25 -24.78 9.55
C ASN A 178 5.58 -25.53 8.25
N SER A 179 5.79 -26.85 8.28
CA SER A 179 6.08 -27.64 7.06
C SER A 179 4.89 -27.71 6.10
N LEU A 180 3.69 -27.37 6.59
CA LEU A 180 2.48 -27.29 5.77
C LEU A 180 2.55 -26.21 4.69
N PHE A 181 3.41 -25.20 4.84
CA PHE A 181 3.63 -24.17 3.83
C PHE A 181 4.31 -24.72 2.57
N ASP A 182 5.24 -25.67 2.74
CA ASP A 182 5.91 -26.32 1.60
C ASP A 182 4.99 -27.31 0.85
N ASN A 183 3.89 -27.72 1.50
CA ASN A 183 2.94 -28.67 0.92
C ASN A 183 1.93 -27.98 0.00
N GLN A 184 2.30 -27.85 -1.28
CA GLN A 184 1.46 -27.27 -2.32
C GLN A 184 0.05 -27.92 -2.44
N THR A 185 -0.07 -29.22 -2.19
CA THR A 185 -1.39 -29.89 -2.24
C THR A 185 -2.28 -29.48 -1.08
N PHE A 186 -1.68 -29.21 0.09
CA PHE A 186 -2.40 -28.71 1.25
C PHE A 186 -2.85 -27.26 1.05
N ILE A 187 -1.97 -26.39 0.54
CA ILE A 187 -2.32 -25.00 0.21
C ILE A 187 -3.47 -24.92 -0.80
N LYS A 188 -3.45 -25.76 -1.85
CA LYS A 188 -4.56 -25.86 -2.80
C LYS A 188 -5.87 -26.24 -2.12
N ARG A 189 -5.84 -27.27 -1.26
CA ARG A 189 -7.02 -27.71 -0.49
C ARG A 189 -7.56 -26.61 0.45
N VAL A 190 -6.66 -25.89 1.12
CA VAL A 190 -7.03 -24.74 1.98
C VAL A 190 -7.75 -23.70 1.14
N THR A 191 -7.17 -23.36 -0.01
CA THR A 191 -7.73 -22.36 -0.94
C THR A 191 -9.11 -22.78 -1.42
N GLU A 192 -9.29 -24.01 -1.89
CA GLU A 192 -10.59 -24.55 -2.32
C GLU A 192 -11.65 -24.45 -1.22
N LYS A 193 -11.29 -24.80 0.02
CA LYS A 193 -12.22 -24.73 1.15
C LYS A 193 -12.61 -23.29 1.48
N VAL A 194 -11.65 -22.36 1.41
CA VAL A 194 -11.90 -20.93 1.65
C VAL A 194 -12.79 -20.35 0.55
N THR A 195 -12.50 -20.62 -0.73
CA THR A 195 -13.30 -20.14 -1.86
C THR A 195 -14.72 -20.72 -1.83
N ASN A 196 -14.86 -22.01 -1.55
CA ASN A 196 -16.17 -22.67 -1.44
C ASN A 196 -17.02 -22.07 -0.31
N LYS A 197 -16.39 -21.75 0.82
CA LYS A 197 -17.10 -21.14 1.97
C LYS A 197 -17.50 -19.69 1.72
N LEU A 198 -16.75 -18.97 0.88
CA LEU A 198 -17.05 -17.60 0.47
C LEU A 198 -17.91 -17.50 -0.80
N GLY A 199 -18.17 -18.62 -1.48
CA GLY A 199 -18.90 -18.64 -2.75
C GLY A 199 -18.14 -17.98 -3.90
N LEU A 200 -16.81 -17.96 -3.85
CA LEU A 200 -15.94 -17.31 -4.85
C LEU A 200 -15.41 -18.33 -5.87
N PRO A 201 -15.15 -17.92 -7.13
CA PRO A 201 -14.52 -18.78 -8.11
C PRO A 201 -13.06 -19.08 -7.71
N PHE A 202 -12.65 -20.33 -7.88
CA PHE A 202 -11.26 -20.72 -7.69
C PHE A 202 -10.38 -20.23 -8.86
N SER A 203 -9.19 -19.73 -8.55
CA SER A 203 -8.18 -19.30 -9.53
C SER A 203 -6.85 -19.96 -9.22
N GLU A 204 -6.11 -20.40 -10.25
CA GLU A 204 -4.82 -21.10 -10.09
C GLU A 204 -3.74 -20.27 -9.39
N LEU A 205 -3.84 -18.94 -9.42
CA LEU A 205 -2.89 -18.04 -8.73
C LEU A 205 -3.29 -17.77 -7.27
N LEU A 206 -4.52 -18.08 -6.88
CA LEU A 206 -5.03 -17.79 -5.54
C LEU A 206 -4.29 -18.58 -4.45
N PRO A 207 -3.94 -19.87 -4.63
CA PRO A 207 -3.14 -20.61 -3.66
C PRO A 207 -1.82 -19.93 -3.30
N GLN A 208 -1.07 -19.44 -4.30
CA GLN A 208 0.21 -18.77 -4.10
C GLN A 208 0.04 -17.46 -3.33
N LYS A 209 -0.99 -16.68 -3.66
CA LYS A 209 -1.31 -15.43 -2.94
C LYS A 209 -1.72 -15.69 -1.49
N ILE A 210 -2.57 -16.69 -1.24
CA ILE A 210 -2.98 -17.05 0.11
C ILE A 210 -1.76 -17.54 0.90
N GLN A 211 -0.92 -18.38 0.31
CA GLN A 211 0.31 -18.86 0.91
C GLN A 211 1.20 -17.69 1.35
N TYR A 212 1.46 -16.73 0.45
CA TYR A 212 2.23 -15.52 0.76
C TYR A 212 1.72 -14.81 2.02
N TYR A 213 0.43 -14.50 2.09
CA TYR A 213 -0.14 -13.77 3.24
C TYR A 213 -0.17 -14.61 4.52
N LEU A 214 -0.36 -15.93 4.42
CA LEU A 214 -0.31 -16.80 5.59
C LEU A 214 1.11 -16.92 6.13
N GLU A 215 2.12 -17.12 5.28
CA GLU A 215 3.52 -17.16 5.71
C GLU A 215 3.96 -15.81 6.32
N ARG A 216 3.68 -14.71 5.61
CA ARG A 216 3.98 -13.34 6.06
C ARG A 216 3.41 -13.02 7.43
N ASP A 217 2.16 -13.43 7.67
CA ASP A 217 1.45 -13.04 8.90
C ASP A 217 1.65 -14.03 10.06
N ILE A 218 1.93 -15.31 9.77
CA ILE A 218 2.12 -16.36 10.79
C ILE A 218 3.60 -16.54 11.16
N LEU A 219 4.49 -16.59 10.16
CA LEU A 219 5.93 -16.76 10.37
C LEU A 219 6.62 -15.40 10.45
N GLY A 220 6.28 -14.51 9.52
CA GLY A 220 6.88 -13.18 9.40
C GLY A 220 6.38 -12.15 10.42
N ALA A 221 6.82 -10.92 10.17
CA ALA A 221 6.42 -9.69 10.86
C ALA A 221 5.22 -8.98 10.20
N GLY A 222 4.47 -9.68 9.34
CA GLY A 222 3.28 -9.15 8.69
C GLY A 222 3.61 -7.98 7.77
N SER A 223 2.90 -6.86 7.94
CA SER A 223 3.09 -5.66 7.10
C SER A 223 4.49 -5.05 7.17
N PHE A 224 5.30 -5.38 8.19
CA PHE A 224 6.69 -4.93 8.27
C PHE A 224 7.62 -5.69 7.33
N ASP A 225 7.26 -6.89 6.85
CA ASP A 225 8.16 -7.74 6.09
C ASP A 225 8.78 -7.06 4.86
N PRO A 226 8.02 -6.38 3.97
CA PRO A 226 8.62 -5.70 2.83
C PRO A 226 9.65 -4.63 3.22
N LEU A 227 9.53 -4.05 4.43
CA LEU A 227 10.45 -3.02 4.94
C LEU A 227 11.67 -3.65 5.61
N LEU A 228 11.49 -4.75 6.34
CA LEU A 228 12.55 -5.46 7.06
C LEU A 228 13.51 -6.19 6.10
N TYR A 229 12.96 -6.77 5.04
CA TYR A 229 13.73 -7.50 4.03
C TYR A 229 14.47 -6.58 3.05
N ASP A 230 14.17 -5.27 3.03
CA ASP A 230 14.92 -4.33 2.21
C ASP A 230 16.18 -3.86 2.93
N GLU A 231 17.34 -4.27 2.42
CA GLU A 231 18.66 -3.89 2.93
C GLU A 231 18.95 -2.40 2.76
N ARG A 232 18.23 -1.70 1.86
CA ARG A 232 18.41 -0.27 1.62
C ARG A 232 17.77 0.60 2.70
N ILE A 233 16.90 0.02 3.52
CA ILE A 233 16.28 0.68 4.66
C ILE A 233 17.19 0.51 5.88
N LYS A 234 17.61 1.65 6.43
CA LYS A 234 18.45 1.74 7.65
C LYS A 234 17.59 1.70 8.91
N THR A 235 16.52 2.49 8.91
CA THR A 235 15.63 2.65 10.05
C THR A 235 14.18 2.57 9.62
N ILE A 236 13.34 1.93 10.42
CA ILE A 236 11.89 1.89 10.27
C ILE A 236 11.28 2.53 11.53
N LEU A 237 10.45 3.54 11.34
CA LEU A 237 9.77 4.28 12.40
C LEU A 237 8.26 4.15 12.27
N CYS A 238 7.62 3.56 13.28
CA CYS A 238 6.19 3.46 13.40
C CYS A 238 5.70 4.22 14.64
N GLU A 239 5.01 5.33 14.42
CA GLU A 239 4.58 6.26 15.48
C GLU A 239 3.22 5.95 16.10
N GLY A 240 2.49 4.97 15.57
CA GLY A 240 1.14 4.65 16.04
C GLY A 240 0.22 4.09 14.96
N PRO A 241 -1.01 3.70 15.36
CA PRO A 241 -2.05 3.27 14.44
C PRO A 241 -2.40 4.37 13.44
N ASP A 242 -2.85 3.93 12.26
CA ASP A 242 -3.38 4.78 11.17
C ASP A 242 -2.40 5.86 10.66
N ARG A 243 -1.12 5.75 11.01
CA ARG A 243 -0.04 6.55 10.45
C ARG A 243 0.77 5.71 9.48
N ALA A 244 1.16 6.33 8.38
CA ALA A 244 2.14 5.76 7.47
C ALA A 244 3.43 5.47 8.26
N ILE A 245 3.99 4.28 8.06
CA ILE A 245 5.33 3.97 8.57
C ILE A 245 6.32 4.85 7.82
N LYS A 246 7.29 5.43 8.55
CA LYS A 246 8.40 6.18 7.98
C LYS A 246 9.62 5.28 7.89
N VAL A 247 10.42 5.47 6.85
CA VAL A 247 11.66 4.72 6.67
C VAL A 247 12.79 5.67 6.30
N ASP A 248 13.98 5.41 6.82
CA ASP A 248 15.21 6.07 6.40
C ASP A 248 15.88 5.20 5.34
N TYR A 249 15.81 5.67 4.10
CA TYR A 249 16.32 4.98 2.93
C TYR A 249 17.72 5.49 2.59
N THR A 250 18.64 4.57 2.29
CA THR A 250 20.09 4.87 2.18
C THR A 250 20.42 6.04 1.25
N ASP A 251 19.76 6.15 0.10
CA ASP A 251 20.12 7.14 -0.94
C ASP A 251 19.22 8.37 -0.98
N PHE A 252 18.09 8.35 -0.27
CA PHE A 252 17.03 9.34 -0.39
C PHE A 252 16.57 9.92 0.95
N GLY A 253 17.15 9.44 2.05
CA GLY A 253 16.82 9.88 3.39
C GLY A 253 15.44 9.40 3.85
N SER A 254 14.83 10.19 4.73
CA SER A 254 13.55 9.84 5.36
C SER A 254 12.37 10.00 4.40
N MET A 255 11.52 8.99 4.33
CA MET A 255 10.34 8.97 3.46
C MET A 255 9.15 8.27 4.11
N ASN A 256 7.94 8.69 3.72
CA ASN A 256 6.71 8.01 4.11
C ASN A 256 6.49 6.78 3.24
N THR A 257 5.90 5.74 3.83
CA THR A 257 5.50 4.54 3.09
C THR A 257 3.99 4.48 2.85
N ASN A 258 3.53 3.63 1.94
CA ASN A 258 2.11 3.27 1.81
C ASN A 258 1.63 2.25 2.87
N VAL A 259 2.50 1.83 3.79
CA VAL A 259 2.20 0.80 4.78
C VAL A 259 1.66 1.44 6.05
N THR A 260 0.49 0.98 6.47
CA THR A 260 -0.15 1.35 7.74
C THR A 260 -0.41 0.10 8.56
N ILE A 261 -0.34 0.22 9.90
CA ILE A 261 -0.60 -0.89 10.81
C ILE A 261 -1.61 -0.48 11.88
N SER A 262 -2.46 -1.43 12.29
CA SER A 262 -3.38 -1.24 13.41
C SER A 262 -2.63 -1.32 14.76
N ASN A 263 -3.21 -0.76 15.82
CA ASN A 263 -2.61 -0.84 17.14
C ASN A 263 -2.58 -2.31 17.64
N GLU A 264 -3.64 -3.07 17.34
CA GLU A 264 -3.73 -4.48 17.69
C GLU A 264 -2.66 -5.33 17.02
N ASP A 265 -2.40 -5.12 15.73
CA ASP A 265 -1.38 -5.85 14.99
C ASP A 265 0.02 -5.43 15.43
N LEU A 266 0.26 -4.15 15.73
CA LEU A 266 1.53 -3.67 16.28
C LEU A 266 1.80 -4.26 17.67
N ASN A 267 0.78 -4.34 18.53
CA ASN A 267 0.89 -5.01 19.83
C ASN A 267 1.17 -6.49 19.69
N ARG A 268 0.52 -7.17 18.74
CA ARG A 268 0.78 -8.58 18.45
C ARG A 268 2.22 -8.78 17.97
N PHE A 269 2.72 -7.89 17.10
CA PHE A 269 4.09 -7.90 16.62
C PHE A 269 5.09 -7.76 17.77
N LEU A 270 4.97 -6.73 18.61
CA LEU A 270 5.85 -6.51 19.77
C LEU A 270 5.84 -7.70 20.73
N LYS A 271 4.67 -8.31 20.99
CA LYS A 271 4.56 -9.49 21.87
C LYS A 271 5.26 -10.71 21.26
N ARG A 272 5.04 -10.98 19.97
CA ARG A 272 5.71 -12.09 19.26
C ARG A 272 7.22 -11.90 19.25
N LEU A 273 7.67 -10.69 18.98
CA LEU A 273 9.09 -10.32 18.97
C LEU A 273 9.73 -10.49 20.36
N ALA A 274 9.07 -10.02 21.42
CA ALA A 274 9.55 -10.21 22.79
C ALA A 274 9.71 -11.70 23.13
N ILE A 275 8.70 -12.52 22.84
CA ILE A 275 8.74 -13.97 23.07
C ILE A 275 9.87 -14.62 22.28
N ALA A 276 10.05 -14.26 21.01
CA ALA A 276 11.12 -14.79 20.17
C ALA A 276 12.52 -14.44 20.71
N ALA A 277 12.67 -13.27 21.33
CA ALA A 277 13.90 -12.82 21.97
C ALA A 277 14.05 -13.28 23.43
N GLY A 278 13.12 -14.11 23.95
CA GLY A 278 13.14 -14.59 25.33
C GLY A 278 12.80 -13.53 26.38
N LYS A 279 12.25 -12.38 25.97
CA LYS A 279 11.74 -11.32 26.86
C LYS A 279 10.22 -11.41 26.97
N THR A 280 9.68 -10.79 28.01
CA THR A 280 8.23 -10.67 28.20
C THR A 280 7.86 -9.20 28.30
N ILE A 281 6.85 -8.81 27.53
CA ILE A 281 6.21 -7.50 27.62
C ILE A 281 4.78 -7.69 28.08
N ASN A 282 4.30 -6.80 28.95
CA ASN A 282 2.95 -6.83 29.48
C ASN A 282 2.50 -5.40 29.83
N GLU A 283 1.28 -5.25 30.31
CA GLU A 283 0.73 -3.93 30.64
C GLU A 283 1.47 -3.23 31.78
N GLN A 284 2.22 -3.96 32.60
CA GLN A 284 3.02 -3.40 33.69
C GLN A 284 4.42 -2.98 33.21
N ASN A 285 4.95 -3.67 32.21
CA ASN A 285 6.24 -3.43 31.55
C ASN A 285 6.02 -3.33 30.03
N PRO A 286 5.53 -2.17 29.53
CA PRO A 286 5.19 -2.00 28.12
C PRO A 286 6.39 -1.74 27.21
N ILE A 287 7.58 -1.53 27.77
CA ILE A 287 8.78 -1.16 27.01
C ILE A 287 9.52 -2.42 26.55
N LEU A 288 9.88 -2.45 25.28
CA LEU A 288 10.71 -3.49 24.66
C LEU A 288 11.97 -2.85 24.10
N GLU A 289 13.12 -3.36 24.50
CA GLU A 289 14.41 -3.00 23.91
C GLU A 289 15.21 -4.28 23.70
N ILE A 290 15.50 -4.64 22.46
CA ILE A 290 16.20 -5.89 22.11
C ILE A 290 17.04 -5.75 20.85
N ASP A 291 18.09 -6.56 20.77
CA ASP A 291 18.79 -6.87 19.52
C ASP A 291 18.37 -8.26 19.06
N PHE A 292 17.84 -8.37 17.84
CA PHE A 292 17.39 -9.64 17.27
C PHE A 292 17.66 -9.68 15.77
N GLN A 293 18.30 -10.75 15.29
CA GLN A 293 18.62 -10.97 13.87
C GLN A 293 19.34 -9.79 13.17
N GLY A 294 20.26 -9.12 13.87
CA GLY A 294 21.01 -7.98 13.32
C GLY A 294 20.21 -6.67 13.24
N LEU A 295 19.06 -6.62 13.91
CA LEU A 295 18.23 -5.42 14.05
C LEU A 295 18.08 -5.06 15.53
N HIS A 296 18.18 -3.77 15.83
CA HIS A 296 17.86 -3.19 17.12
C HIS A 296 16.40 -2.73 17.13
N PHE A 297 15.61 -3.21 18.09
CA PHE A 297 14.21 -2.89 18.24
C PHE A 297 13.97 -2.14 19.54
N GLU A 298 13.37 -0.95 19.43
CA GLU A 298 12.86 -0.15 20.54
C GLU A 298 11.35 0.01 20.38
N GLY A 299 10.57 -0.60 21.26
CA GLY A 299 9.11 -0.61 21.18
C GLY A 299 8.46 -0.16 22.48
N ILE A 300 7.32 0.51 22.36
CA ILE A 300 6.45 0.83 23.49
C ILE A 300 5.06 0.30 23.17
N MET A 301 4.58 -0.63 23.99
CA MET A 301 3.23 -1.16 23.92
C MET A 301 2.24 -0.15 24.51
N GLY A 302 1.25 0.23 23.73
CA GLY A 302 0.15 1.09 24.16
C GLY A 302 -0.72 0.39 25.19
N ILE A 303 -0.91 1.03 26.35
CA ILE A 303 -1.79 0.55 27.44
C ILE A 303 -3.08 1.38 27.41
N GLY A 304 -4.23 0.74 27.62
CA GLY A 304 -5.50 1.44 27.87
C GLY A 304 -5.97 2.38 26.75
N GLY A 305 -5.65 2.07 25.49
CA GLY A 305 -5.95 2.93 24.34
C GLY A 305 -4.81 3.90 23.94
N GLY A 306 -3.67 3.82 24.61
CA GLY A 306 -2.43 4.47 24.15
C GLY A 306 -1.95 3.90 22.81
N ASN A 307 -1.28 4.75 22.03
CA ASN A 307 -0.71 4.33 20.74
C ASN A 307 0.60 3.59 20.95
N SER A 308 0.68 2.38 20.41
CA SER A 308 1.93 1.63 20.36
C SER A 308 2.90 2.24 19.36
N ARG A 309 4.20 2.15 19.66
CA ARG A 309 5.26 2.68 18.79
C ARG A 309 6.38 1.67 18.69
N VAL A 310 7.05 1.66 17.54
CA VAL A 310 8.27 0.89 17.37
C VAL A 310 9.25 1.61 16.45
N THR A 311 10.52 1.57 16.84
CA THR A 311 11.67 1.98 16.06
C THR A 311 12.52 0.75 15.84
N ILE A 312 12.88 0.48 14.58
CA ILE A 312 13.71 -0.65 14.19
C ILE A 312 14.91 -0.09 13.45
N ARG A 313 16.11 -0.35 13.93
CA ARG A 313 17.36 0.09 13.29
C ARG A 313 18.17 -1.13 12.86
N ARG A 314 18.77 -1.08 11.68
CA ARG A 314 19.72 -2.10 11.24
C ARG A 314 21.06 -1.87 11.95
N LEU A 315 21.60 -2.92 12.56
CA LEU A 315 22.93 -2.88 13.17
C LEU A 315 23.97 -3.00 12.04
N GLU A 316 24.88 -2.03 11.97
CA GLU A 316 26.03 -2.03 11.03
C GLU A 316 27.19 -2.89 11.56
#